data_AF-A0A7S3MQ40-F1
#
_entry.id   AF-A0A7S3MQ40-F1
#
_cell.length_a   1.000
_cell.length_b   1.000
_cell.length_c   1.000
_cell.angle_alpha   90.00
_cell.angle_beta   90.00
_cell.angle_gamma   90.00
#
_symmetry.space_group_name_H-M   'P 1'
#
loop_
_entity.id
_entity.type
_entity.pdbx_description
1 polymer ?
#
loop_
_entity_poly.entity_id
_entity_poly.type
_entity_poly.pdbx_seq_one_letter_code
_entity_poly.pdbx_strand_id
1 'polypeptide(L)'
;MLALLRKYMPRLQRKLAEIDFSPQMYASSWFITLFADYFPIGIVVRIFDIYLFEGRKILFRIALAIFKLSEQKLMQAEDIELPLAHLKKFPETCDVELLIKTAHKFTFSRSLLDKLEQDYKDRPNEEIFQICNLK
;
A
#
# COMPACT_ATOMS: atom_id res chain seq x y z
N MET A 1 -7.31 -0.39 -1.46
CA MET A 1 -6.05 -0.57 -0.70
C MET A 1 -6.31 -0.80 0.79
N LEU A 2 -7.01 0.10 1.50
CA LEU A 2 -7.25 -0.04 2.96
C LEU A 2 -7.75 -1.42 3.40
N ALA A 3 -8.74 -1.98 2.71
CA ALA A 3 -9.26 -3.32 3.00
C ALA A 3 -8.17 -4.42 2.94
N LEU A 4 -7.22 -4.31 2.00
CA LEU A 4 -6.08 -5.23 1.90
C LEU A 4 -5.09 -5.01 3.05
N LEU A 5 -4.80 -3.75 3.41
CA LEU A 5 -3.93 -3.45 4.54
C LEU A 5 -4.52 -4.02 5.84
N ARG A 6 -5.83 -3.85 6.07
CA ARG A 6 -6.55 -4.44 7.20
C ARG A 6 -6.49 -5.97 7.19
N LYS A 7 -6.61 -6.60 6.02
CA LYS A 7 -6.56 -8.06 5.86
C LYS A 7 -5.18 -8.64 6.18
N TYR A 8 -4.11 -8.03 5.67
CA TYR A 8 -2.76 -8.59 5.76
C TYR A 8 -1.92 -8.07 6.93
N MET A 9 -2.18 -6.84 7.38
CA MET A 9 -1.42 -6.15 8.44
C MET A 9 -2.38 -5.38 9.37
N PRO A 10 -3.29 -6.06 10.09
CA PRO A 10 -4.32 -5.41 10.91
C PRO A 10 -3.74 -4.56 12.04
N ARG A 11 -2.60 -4.97 12.61
CA ARG A 11 -1.91 -4.21 13.67
C ARG A 11 -1.38 -2.89 13.15
N LEU A 12 -0.71 -2.92 12.00
CA LEU A 12 -0.22 -1.71 11.34
C LEU A 12 -1.38 -0.80 10.94
N GLN A 13 -2.45 -1.36 10.36
CA GLN A 13 -3.62 -0.57 9.98
C GLN A 13 -4.21 0.19 11.17
N ARG A 14 -4.34 -0.44 12.34
CA ARG A 14 -4.82 0.22 13.55
C ARG A 14 -3.87 1.31 14.01
N LYS A 15 -2.57 1.02 14.04
CA LYS A 15 -1.56 2.01 14.42
C LYS A 15 -1.57 3.25 13.52
N LEU A 16 -1.73 3.06 12.20
CA LEU A 16 -1.84 4.17 11.25
C LEU A 16 -3.15 4.95 11.44
N ALA A 17 -4.24 4.29 11.82
CA ALA A 17 -5.50 4.95 12.14
C ALA A 17 -5.41 5.77 13.44
N GLU A 18 -4.72 5.28 14.47
CA GLU A 18 -4.51 6.00 15.75
C GLU A 18 -3.77 7.33 15.58
N ILE A 19 -2.92 7.45 14.56
CA ILE A 19 -2.15 8.67 14.26
C ILE A 19 -2.75 9.49 13.11
N ASP A 20 -3.99 9.21 12.73
CA ASP A 20 -4.70 9.83 11.60
C ASP A 20 -3.95 9.75 10.25
N PHE A 21 -3.05 8.77 10.09
CA PHE A 21 -2.34 8.55 8.84
C PHE A 21 -3.20 7.72 7.89
N SER A 22 -3.82 8.41 6.94
CA SER A 22 -4.61 7.80 5.89
C SER A 22 -3.72 7.39 4.69
N PRO A 23 -3.65 6.10 4.31
CA PRO A 23 -2.93 5.66 3.12
C PRO A 23 -3.34 6.38 1.83
N GLN A 24 -4.56 6.94 1.74
CA GLN A 24 -5.00 7.78 0.61
C GLN A 24 -4.11 9.00 0.39
N MET A 25 -3.55 9.58 1.46
CA MET A 25 -2.72 10.79 1.38
C MET A 25 -1.41 10.56 0.62
N TYR A 26 -0.94 9.30 0.54
CA TYR A 26 0.37 8.98 0.00
C TYR A 26 0.33 7.94 -1.13
N ALA A 27 -0.58 6.98 -1.06
CA ALA A 27 -0.69 5.92 -2.06
C ALA A 27 -1.43 6.36 -3.34
N SER A 28 -2.10 7.52 -3.34
CA SER A 28 -2.81 8.00 -4.54
C SER A 28 -1.88 8.15 -5.75
N SER A 29 -0.73 8.80 -5.56
CA SER A 29 0.25 8.96 -6.65
C SER A 29 0.79 7.61 -7.12
N TRP A 30 1.06 6.68 -6.20
CA TRP A 30 1.56 5.34 -6.52
C TRP A 30 0.70 4.60 -7.55
N PHE A 31 -0.63 4.65 -7.42
CA PHE A 31 -1.52 3.96 -8.35
C PHE A 31 -1.74 4.75 -9.64
N ILE A 32 -1.78 6.08 -9.59
CA ILE A 32 -1.98 6.93 -10.77
C ILE A 32 -0.77 6.84 -11.72
N THR A 33 0.44 6.85 -11.16
CA THR A 33 1.69 6.84 -11.94
C THR A 33 2.26 5.43 -12.13
N LEU A 34 1.58 4.39 -11.62
CA LEU A 34 2.12 3.04 -11.55
C LEU A 34 3.50 2.97 -10.86
N PHE A 35 3.68 3.79 -9.82
CA PHE A 35 4.91 4.00 -9.06
C PHE A 35 6.07 4.67 -9.83
N ALA A 36 5.83 5.17 -11.04
CA ALA A 36 6.86 5.78 -11.87
C ALA A 36 7.44 7.08 -11.28
N ASP A 37 6.67 7.80 -10.47
CA ASP A 37 7.12 9.02 -9.77
C ASP A 37 7.75 8.72 -8.40
N TYR A 38 7.57 7.50 -7.89
CA TYR A 38 7.98 7.13 -6.55
C TYR A 38 9.31 6.40 -6.52
N PHE A 39 9.53 5.45 -7.44
CA PHE A 39 10.78 4.68 -7.49
C PHE A 39 11.75 5.17 -8.57
N PRO A 40 13.07 4.93 -8.41
CA PRO A 40 14.04 5.09 -9.50
C PRO A 40 13.68 4.23 -10.71
N ILE A 41 14.03 4.70 -11.92
CA ILE A 41 13.64 4.07 -13.19
C ILE A 41 13.94 2.57 -13.27
N GLY A 42 15.06 2.12 -12.69
CA GLY A 42 15.44 0.70 -12.69
C GLY A 42 14.41 -0.21 -11.98
N ILE A 43 13.82 0.27 -10.88
CA ILE A 43 12.77 -0.45 -10.15
C ILE A 43 11.44 -0.36 -10.92
N VAL A 44 11.14 0.83 -11.45
CA VAL A 44 9.91 1.09 -12.22
C VAL A 44 9.81 0.13 -13.41
N VAL A 45 10.88 -0.04 -14.19
CA VAL A 45 10.90 -0.97 -15.33
C VAL A 45 10.56 -2.40 -14.90
N ARG A 46 11.14 -2.89 -13.79
CA ARG A 46 10.82 -4.24 -13.27
C ARG A 46 9.36 -4.37 -12.82
N ILE A 47 8.80 -3.34 -12.18
CA ILE A 47 7.37 -3.31 -11.80
C ILE A 47 6.50 -3.35 -13.06
N PHE A 48 6.88 -2.61 -14.10
CA PHE A 48 6.17 -2.57 -15.38
C PHE A 48 6.21 -3.91 -16.10
N ASP A 49 7.36 -4.57 -16.18
CA ASP A 49 7.48 -5.91 -16.79
C ASP A 49 6.50 -6.91 -16.15
N ILE A 50 6.46 -6.92 -14.81
CA ILE A 50 5.54 -7.80 -14.06
C ILE A 50 4.10 -7.35 -14.23
N TYR A 51 3.82 -6.05 -14.28
CA TYR A 51 2.48 -5.51 -14.50
C TYR A 51 1.94 -5.90 -15.88
N LEU A 52 2.75 -5.84 -16.93
CA LEU A 52 2.37 -6.25 -18.27
C LEU A 52 2.11 -7.76 -18.36
N PHE A 53 2.80 -8.57 -17.56
CA PHE A 53 2.61 -10.02 -17.51
C PHE A 53 1.44 -10.48 -16.62
N GLU A 54 1.35 -9.98 -15.39
CA GLU A 54 0.38 -10.43 -14.37
C GLU A 54 -0.87 -9.54 -14.24
N GLY A 55 -0.81 -8.31 -14.77
CA GLY A 55 -1.83 -7.29 -14.65
C GLY A 55 -1.82 -6.51 -13.33
N ARG A 56 -2.90 -5.74 -13.09
CA ARG A 56 -3.03 -4.75 -11.99
C ARG A 56 -2.84 -5.26 -10.56
N LYS A 57 -2.88 -6.58 -10.33
CA LYS A 57 -2.68 -7.16 -9.00
C LYS A 57 -1.31 -6.81 -8.41
N ILE A 58 -0.27 -6.73 -9.26
CA ILE A 58 1.08 -6.46 -8.78
C ILE A 58 1.16 -5.09 -8.09
N LEU A 59 0.41 -4.08 -8.55
CA LEU A 59 0.44 -2.74 -7.97
C LEU A 59 0.00 -2.76 -6.50
N PHE A 60 -1.06 -3.50 -6.19
CA PHE A 60 -1.52 -3.69 -4.81
C PHE A 60 -0.52 -4.49 -3.97
N ARG A 61 0.14 -5.49 -4.56
CA ARG A 61 1.18 -6.27 -3.87
C ARG A 61 2.41 -5.42 -3.56
N ILE A 62 2.84 -4.56 -4.48
CA ILE A 62 3.94 -3.62 -4.28
C ILE A 62 3.60 -2.63 -3.17
N ALA A 63 2.39 -2.05 -3.19
CA ALA A 63 1.92 -1.18 -2.10
C ALA A 63 1.99 -1.89 -0.74
N LEU A 64 1.46 -3.12 -0.64
CA LEU A 64 1.53 -3.91 0.60
C LEU A 64 2.97 -4.25 1.00
N ALA A 65 3.85 -4.52 0.04
CA ALA A 65 5.26 -4.79 0.30
C ALA A 65 6.00 -3.57 0.87
N ILE A 66 5.72 -2.36 0.37
CA ILE A 66 6.26 -1.11 0.93
C ILE A 66 5.88 -0.99 2.41
N PHE A 67 4.58 -1.18 2.73
CA PHE A 67 4.11 -1.17 4.11
C PHE A 67 4.73 -2.28 4.96
N LYS A 68 4.88 -3.48 4.39
CA LYS A 68 5.44 -4.62 5.13
C LYS A 68 6.91 -4.45 5.46
N LEU A 69 7.70 -3.94 4.51
CA LEU A 69 9.11 -3.65 4.71
C LEU A 69 9.32 -2.45 5.64
N SER A 70 8.35 -1.54 5.69
CA SER A 70 8.36 -0.39 6.59
C SER A 70 7.71 -0.65 7.96
N GLU A 71 7.08 -1.81 8.16
CA GLU A 71 6.18 -2.08 9.29
C GLU A 71 6.84 -1.78 10.64
N GLN A 72 8.08 -2.24 10.85
CA GLN A 72 8.80 -2.02 12.11
C GLN A 72 8.97 -0.53 12.42
N LYS A 73 9.27 0.29 11.41
CA LYS A 73 9.46 1.73 11.59
C LYS A 73 8.13 2.45 11.79
N LEU A 74 7.11 2.08 11.01
CA LEU A 74 5.77 2.66 11.11
C LEU A 74 5.09 2.35 12.44
N MET A 75 5.36 1.19 13.04
CA MET A 75 4.82 0.83 14.36
C MET A 75 5.39 1.70 15.50
N GLN A 76 6.54 2.35 15.29
CA GLN A 76 7.17 3.26 16.25
C GLN A 76 6.67 4.71 16.11
N ALA A 77 5.82 5.00 15.12
CA ALA A 77 5.31 6.35 14.90
C ALA A 77 4.45 6.82 16.08
N GLU A 78 4.72 8.01 16.61
CA GLU A 78 3.85 8.68 17.58
C GLU A 78 2.91 9.66 16.88
N ASP A 79 3.34 10.17 15.73
CA ASP A 79 2.61 11.13 14.90
C ASP A 79 2.70 10.75 13.41
N ILE A 80 2.12 11.61 12.57
CA ILE A 80 2.10 11.46 11.12
C ILE A 80 3.44 11.75 10.43
N GLU A 81 4.35 12.48 11.09
CA GLU A 81 5.58 12.97 10.46
C GLU A 81 6.56 11.84 10.18
N LEU A 82 6.73 10.91 11.14
CA LEU A 82 7.66 9.79 10.98
C LEU A 82 7.28 8.87 9.81
N PRO A 83 6.02 8.38 9.68
CA PRO A 83 5.58 7.63 8.51
C PRO A 83 5.82 8.35 7.19
N LEU A 84 5.47 9.64 7.13
CA LEU A 84 5.64 10.45 5.93
C LEU A 84 7.10 10.57 5.53
N ALA A 85 7.97 10.91 6.48
CA ALA A 85 9.40 11.06 6.22
C ALA A 85 10.05 9.72 5.81
N HIS A 86 9.65 8.62 6.46
CA HIS A 86 10.14 7.28 6.14
C HIS A 86 9.70 6.83 4.75
N LEU A 87 8.41 6.94 4.43
CA LEU A 87 7.88 6.56 3.12
C LEU A 87 8.42 7.43 1.99
N LYS A 88 8.73 8.71 2.23
CA LYS A 88 9.44 9.57 1.25
C LYS A 88 10.82 9.01 0.86
N LYS A 89 11.58 8.50 1.83
CA LYS A 89 12.97 8.01 1.64
C LYS A 89 13.06 6.52 1.30
N PHE A 90 11.99 5.77 1.51
CA PHE A 90 11.92 4.35 1.19
C PHE A 90 12.42 3.99 -0.24
N PRO A 91 12.02 4.67 -1.33
CA PRO A 91 12.42 4.26 -2.67
C PRO A 91 13.93 4.38 -2.94
N GLU A 92 14.64 5.24 -2.21
CA GLU A 92 16.10 5.41 -2.32
C GLU A 92 16.87 4.30 -1.60
N THR A 93 16.25 3.66 -0.61
CA THR A 93 16.89 2.68 0.27
C THR A 93 16.42 1.24 0.02
N CYS A 94 15.40 1.08 -0.83
CA CYS A 94 14.76 -0.20 -1.06
C CYS A 94 15.53 -1.05 -2.08
N ASP A 95 15.82 -2.30 -1.69
CA ASP A 95 16.30 -3.32 -2.63
C ASP A 95 15.15 -3.87 -3.48
N VAL A 96 15.33 -3.83 -4.81
CA VAL A 96 14.30 -4.21 -5.78
C VAL A 96 13.91 -5.68 -5.69
N GLU A 97 14.89 -6.57 -5.48
CA GLU A 97 14.62 -8.00 -5.43
C GLU A 97 13.90 -8.37 -4.13
N LEU A 98 14.26 -7.73 -3.01
CA LEU A 98 13.54 -7.85 -1.74
C LEU A 98 12.10 -7.32 -1.85
N LEU A 99 11.89 -6.18 -2.54
CA LEU A 99 10.57 -5.60 -2.77
C LEU A 99 9.68 -6.56 -3.55
N ILE A 100 10.17 -7.03 -4.70
CA ILE A 100 9.43 -7.94 -5.58
C ILE A 100 9.17 -9.26 -4.86
N LYS A 101 10.17 -9.84 -4.18
CA LYS A 101 10.00 -11.08 -3.41
C LYS A 101 8.97 -10.93 -2.30
N THR A 102 8.96 -9.80 -1.61
CA THR A 102 7.97 -9.52 -0.56
C THR A 102 6.58 -9.31 -1.14
N ALA A 103 6.46 -8.61 -2.27
CA ALA A 103 5.20 -8.40 -2.98
C ALA A 103 4.54 -9.72 -3.37
N HIS A 104 5.31 -10.68 -3.89
CA HIS A 104 4.80 -11.98 -4.29
C HIS A 104 4.30 -12.86 -3.12
N LYS A 105 4.67 -12.55 -1.87
CA LYS A 105 4.09 -13.22 -0.69
C LYS A 105 2.61 -12.87 -0.48
N PHE A 106 2.14 -11.75 -1.03
CA PHE A 106 0.74 -11.35 -0.91
C PHE A 106 -0.09 -12.00 -2.02
N THR A 107 -0.87 -13.01 -1.65
CA THR A 107 -1.75 -13.74 -2.56
C THR A 107 -3.21 -13.35 -2.34
N PHE A 108 -3.83 -12.74 -3.34
CA PHE A 108 -5.27 -12.51 -3.42
C PHE A 108 -5.79 -12.79 -4.84
N SER A 109 -7.02 -13.30 -4.93
CA SER A 109 -7.68 -13.61 -6.20
C SER A 109 -8.11 -12.33 -6.91
N ARG A 110 -8.28 -12.41 -8.24
CA ARG A 110 -8.92 -11.33 -9.02
C ARG A 110 -10.33 -11.08 -8.51
N SER A 111 -11.09 -12.15 -8.25
CA SER A 111 -12.44 -12.08 -7.69
C SER A 111 -12.52 -11.33 -6.36
N LEU A 112 -11.49 -11.39 -5.51
CA LEU A 112 -11.46 -10.59 -4.28
C LEU A 112 -11.32 -9.11 -4.60
N LEU A 113 -10.43 -8.74 -5.54
CA LEU A 113 -10.29 -7.34 -5.94
C LEU A 113 -11.56 -6.82 -6.61
N ASP A 114 -12.17 -7.61 -7.48
CA ASP A 114 -13.39 -7.23 -8.18
C ASP A 114 -14.56 -7.05 -7.19
N LYS A 115 -14.64 -7.92 -6.18
CA LYS A 115 -15.59 -7.76 -5.06
C LYS A 115 -15.33 -6.48 -4.26
N LEU A 116 -14.07 -6.24 -3.88
CA LEU A 116 -13.71 -5.02 -3.14
C LEU A 116 -13.97 -3.75 -3.97
N GLU A 117 -13.78 -3.81 -5.29
CA GLU A 117 -14.11 -2.70 -6.19
C GLU A 117 -15.63 -2.47 -6.26
N GLN A 118 -16.42 -3.54 -6.33
CA GLN A 118 -17.88 -3.45 -6.30
C GLN A 118 -18.38 -2.89 -4.98
N ASP A 119 -17.87 -3.42 -3.85
CA ASP A 119 -18.22 -2.94 -2.51
C ASP A 119 -17.91 -1.43 -2.35
N TYR A 120 -16.79 -0.96 -2.92
CA TYR A 120 -16.45 0.47 -2.94
C TYR A 120 -17.40 1.31 -3.81
N LYS A 121 -17.80 0.81 -4.99
CA LYS A 121 -18.77 1.51 -5.86
C LYS A 121 -20.14 1.63 -5.20
N ASP A 122 -20.56 0.58 -4.50
CA ASP A 122 -21.85 0.54 -3.82
C ASP A 122 -21.86 1.41 -2.56
N ARG A 123 -20.70 1.54 -1.88
CA ARG A 123 -20.54 2.27 -0.61
C ARG A 123 -19.27 3.14 -0.60
N PRO A 124 -19.24 4.25 -1.35
CA PRO A 124 -18.03 5.05 -1.51
C PRO A 124 -17.55 5.70 -0.19
N ASN A 125 -18.47 5.96 0.76
CA ASN A 125 -18.18 6.76 1.95
C ASN A 125 -18.23 5.97 3.27
N GLU A 126 -18.82 4.77 3.33
CA GLU A 126 -18.97 4.07 4.63
C GLU A 126 -17.64 3.52 5.17
N GLU A 127 -16.72 3.04 4.33
CA GLU A 127 -15.42 2.54 4.81
C GLU A 127 -14.45 3.66 5.20
N ILE A 128 -14.50 4.83 4.53
CA ILE A 128 -13.68 6.00 4.91
C ILE A 128 -14.15 6.56 6.26
N PHE A 129 -15.47 6.64 6.49
CA PHE A 129 -16.03 7.12 7.76
C PHE A 129 -15.90 6.12 8.91
N GLN A 130 -15.97 4.80 8.67
CA GLN A 130 -15.77 3.80 9.73
C GLN A 130 -14.30 3.66 10.16
N ILE A 131 -13.34 3.97 9.29
CA ILE A 131 -11.91 3.89 9.62
C ILE A 131 -11.44 5.13 10.40
N CYS A 132 -12.02 6.30 10.16
CA CYS A 132 -11.74 7.51 10.94
C CYS A 132 -12.55 7.63 12.26
N ASN A 133 -13.62 6.83 12.47
CA ASN A 133 -14.52 6.96 13.63
C ASN A 133 -14.65 5.70 14.51
N LEU A 134 -13.68 4.79 14.53
CA LEU A 134 -13.67 3.76 15.57
C LEU A 134 -12.88 4.25 16.79
N LYS A 135 -13.63 4.81 17.76
CA LYS A 135 -13.27 4.80 19.18
C LYS A 135 -13.14 3.37 19.71
#